data_AF-A0AAD1MH13-F1
#
_entry.id   AF-A0AAD1MH13-F1
#
_cell.length_a   1.000
_cell.length_b   1.000
_cell.length_c   1.000
_cell.angle_alpha   90.00
_cell.angle_beta   90.00
_cell.angle_gamma   90.00
#
_symmetry.space_group_name_H-M   'P 1'
#
loop_
_entity.id
_entity.type
_entity.pdbx_description
1 polymer ?
#
loop_
_entity_poly.entity_id
_entity_poly.type
_entity_poly.pdbx_seq_one_letter_code
_entity_poly.pdbx_strand_id
1 'polypeptide(L)'
;MIWGLLVRMLTGAVGTVLATVALWGAVGTASADPGMPGGPETHCQGYGLGNSAMACDDPVQPDGTWRRCVQWQPQPFFDGSGGIGGFLPGGSDCMTLGGANPPPNPFTPQQHIDG
;
A
#
# COMPACT_ATOMS: atom_id res chain seq x y z
N MET A 1 39.27 32.96 61.23
CA MET A 1 37.93 32.35 61.29
C MET A 1 37.87 31.26 60.24
N ILE A 2 37.79 30.00 60.69
CA ILE A 2 37.02 28.91 60.06
C ILE A 2 37.44 28.62 58.60
N TRP A 3 38.51 27.88 58.41
CA TRP A 3 38.43 26.44 58.12
C TRP A 3 37.91 26.11 56.71
N GLY A 4 38.82 25.81 55.79
CA GLY A 4 39.05 24.42 55.32
C GLY A 4 37.92 23.58 54.75
N LEU A 5 36.72 24.12 54.52
CA LEU A 5 35.54 23.35 54.06
C LEU A 5 35.17 23.59 52.58
N LEU A 6 35.88 24.49 51.89
CA LEU A 6 35.57 24.81 50.49
C LEU A 6 36.33 23.96 49.44
N VAL A 7 37.17 23.00 49.86
CA VAL A 7 38.03 22.21 48.95
C VAL A 7 37.60 20.73 48.88
N ARG A 8 36.32 20.43 49.10
CA ARG A 8 35.78 19.05 48.98
C ARG A 8 34.50 18.94 48.14
N MET A 9 34.20 19.93 47.29
CA MET A 9 33.13 19.83 46.28
C MET A 9 33.67 19.96 44.86
N LEU A 10 34.84 19.37 44.58
CA LEU A 10 35.49 19.35 43.26
C LEU A 10 35.51 17.96 42.62
N THR A 11 34.69 17.02 43.08
CA THR A 11 34.71 15.62 42.61
C THR A 11 33.29 15.05 42.55
N GLY A 12 32.49 15.50 41.58
CA GLY A 12 31.17 14.89 41.40
C GLY A 12 30.29 15.58 40.38
N ALA A 13 30.64 15.47 39.10
CA ALA A 13 29.68 15.40 37.98
C ALA A 13 30.44 15.31 36.65
N VAL A 14 31.33 14.33 36.51
CA VAL A 14 31.65 13.78 35.19
C VAL A 14 30.49 12.84 34.86
N GLY A 15 29.69 13.16 33.84
CA GLY A 15 28.54 12.32 33.50
C GLY A 15 27.67 12.86 32.38
N THR A 16 28.23 12.88 31.16
CA THR A 16 27.49 12.66 29.91
C THR A 16 26.25 13.53 29.63
N VAL A 17 26.46 14.70 29.03
CA VAL A 17 25.49 15.23 28.06
C VAL A 17 25.71 14.45 26.76
N LEU A 18 25.09 13.28 26.69
CA LEU A 18 25.02 12.45 25.49
C LEU A 18 24.21 13.21 24.44
N ALA A 19 24.82 13.37 23.27
CA ALA A 19 24.24 13.94 22.07
C ALA A 19 22.84 13.38 21.83
N THR A 20 21.86 14.27 21.69
CA THR A 20 20.56 13.96 21.08
C THR A 20 20.80 13.64 19.61
N VAL A 21 21.18 12.39 19.34
CA VAL A 21 21.28 11.83 17.99
C VAL A 21 19.88 11.82 17.40
N ALA A 22 19.79 12.35 16.19
CA ALA A 22 18.59 12.45 15.38
C ALA A 22 17.83 11.10 15.30
N LEU A 23 16.70 11.02 16.00
CA LEU A 23 15.66 10.01 15.78
C LEU A 23 14.57 10.62 14.90
N TRP A 24 14.96 10.97 13.67
CA TRP A 24 14.03 11.22 12.55
C TRP A 24 14.24 10.16 11.44
N GLY A 25 14.65 8.96 11.85
CA GLY A 25 14.75 7.81 10.97
C GLY A 25 13.53 6.92 11.15
N ALA A 26 12.83 6.65 10.05
CA ALA A 26 11.80 5.62 9.89
C ALA A 26 10.39 5.92 10.45
N VAL A 27 9.77 7.01 9.99
CA VAL A 27 8.40 6.83 9.48
C VAL A 27 8.57 6.12 8.14
N GLY A 28 8.36 4.80 8.13
CA GLY A 28 8.24 4.06 6.89
C GLY A 28 7.17 4.76 6.06
N THR A 29 7.55 5.33 4.93
CA THR A 29 6.59 5.70 3.90
C THR A 29 5.96 4.38 3.48
N ALA A 30 4.77 4.08 3.98
CA ALA A 30 3.90 3.16 3.26
C ALA A 30 3.88 3.70 1.84
N SER A 31 4.48 2.96 0.92
CA SER A 31 4.42 3.24 -0.51
C SER A 31 2.95 3.49 -0.80
N ALA A 32 2.56 4.74 -1.03
CA ALA A 32 1.23 5.02 -1.51
C ALA A 32 1.09 4.16 -2.77
N ASP A 33 0.06 3.33 -2.81
CA ASP A 33 -0.21 2.58 -4.01
C ASP A 33 -0.24 3.59 -5.16
N PRO A 34 0.60 3.43 -6.19
CA PRO A 34 0.76 4.44 -7.23
C PRO A 34 -0.51 4.64 -8.07
N GLY A 35 -1.59 3.92 -7.75
CA GLY A 35 -2.90 4.03 -8.38
C GLY A 35 -3.00 3.12 -9.58
N MET A 36 -4.13 3.23 -10.29
CA MET A 36 -4.32 2.49 -11.55
C MET A 36 -3.16 2.81 -12.51
N PRO A 37 -2.57 1.79 -13.14
CA PRO A 37 -1.51 1.99 -14.11
C PRO A 37 -2.11 2.73 -15.31
N GLY A 38 -1.30 3.61 -15.89
CA GLY A 38 -1.70 4.50 -16.99
C GLY A 38 -0.54 4.86 -17.89
N GLY A 39 0.54 4.06 -17.85
CA GLY A 39 1.65 4.19 -18.77
C GLY A 39 1.27 3.74 -20.18
N PRO A 40 2.08 4.07 -21.20
CA PRO A 40 1.81 3.66 -22.58
C PRO A 40 1.87 2.14 -22.81
N GLU A 41 2.51 1.41 -21.89
CA GLU A 41 2.62 -0.05 -21.92
C GLU A 41 1.64 -0.72 -20.95
N THR A 42 0.72 0.05 -20.36
CA THR A 42 -0.36 -0.50 -19.55
C THR A 42 -1.48 -1.00 -20.45
N HIS A 43 -1.92 -2.24 -20.22
CA HIS A 43 -3.05 -2.82 -20.95
C HIS A 43 -4.20 -3.14 -19.99
N CYS A 44 -5.42 -2.77 -20.41
CA CYS A 44 -6.62 -2.90 -19.58
C CYS A 44 -7.65 -3.83 -20.22
N GLN A 45 -8.31 -4.62 -19.38
CA GLN A 45 -9.40 -5.51 -19.77
C GLN A 45 -10.59 -5.35 -18.83
N GLY A 46 -11.78 -5.14 -19.41
CA GLY A 46 -13.04 -5.19 -18.67
C GLY A 46 -13.39 -6.63 -18.25
N TYR A 47 -13.92 -6.79 -17.05
CA TYR A 47 -14.36 -8.08 -16.53
C TYR A 47 -15.56 -7.94 -15.57
N GLY A 48 -16.05 -9.07 -15.08
CA GLY A 48 -17.23 -9.12 -14.22
C GLY A 48 -18.54 -8.97 -14.99
N LEU A 49 -19.66 -9.08 -14.27
CA LEU A 49 -20.99 -8.96 -14.86
C LEU A 49 -21.17 -7.57 -15.48
N GLY A 50 -21.44 -7.52 -16.78
CA GLY A 50 -21.66 -6.27 -17.51
C GLY A 50 -20.43 -5.36 -17.62
N ASN A 51 -19.21 -5.90 -17.52
CA ASN A 51 -17.96 -5.11 -17.49
C ASN A 51 -17.94 -4.07 -16.36
N SER A 52 -18.53 -4.43 -15.21
CA SER A 52 -18.61 -3.57 -14.01
C SER A 52 -17.27 -3.38 -13.31
N ALA A 53 -16.24 -4.11 -13.72
CA ALA A 53 -14.88 -3.97 -13.24
C ALA A 53 -13.88 -3.91 -14.40
N MET A 54 -12.72 -3.33 -14.13
CA MET A 54 -11.61 -3.18 -15.05
C MET A 54 -10.34 -3.63 -14.35
N ALA A 55 -9.54 -4.46 -15.02
CA ALA A 55 -8.19 -4.80 -14.58
C ALA A 55 -7.22 -4.15 -15.57
N CYS A 56 -6.13 -3.58 -15.07
CA CYS A 56 -5.04 -3.06 -15.88
C CYS A 56 -3.73 -3.63 -15.36
N ASP A 57 -2.90 -4.12 -16.28
CA ASP A 57 -1.59 -4.66 -15.98
C ASP A 57 -0.50 -3.72 -16.48
N ASP A 58 0.51 -3.49 -15.64
CA ASP A 58 1.80 -2.96 -16.06
C ASP A 58 2.64 -4.05 -16.71
N PRO A 59 3.64 -3.67 -17.53
CA PRO A 59 4.54 -4.62 -18.17
C PRO A 59 5.10 -5.68 -17.21
N VAL A 60 5.22 -6.89 -17.73
CA VAL A 60 5.91 -7.99 -17.05
C VAL A 60 7.35 -7.56 -16.74
N GLN A 61 7.69 -7.63 -15.47
CA GLN A 61 9.01 -7.32 -14.95
C GLN A 61 10.01 -8.44 -15.29
N PRO A 62 11.33 -8.18 -15.20
CA PRO A 62 12.35 -9.18 -15.53
C PRO A 62 12.29 -10.48 -14.72
N ASP A 63 11.67 -10.46 -13.54
CA ASP A 63 11.46 -11.63 -12.68
C ASP A 63 10.19 -12.43 -13.05
N GLY A 64 9.48 -12.03 -14.11
CA GLY A 64 8.25 -12.65 -14.56
C GLY A 64 7.01 -12.25 -13.76
N THR A 65 7.14 -11.32 -12.80
CA THR A 65 6.00 -10.75 -12.10
C THR A 65 5.43 -9.56 -12.87
N TRP A 66 4.17 -9.23 -12.63
CA TRP A 66 3.57 -8.00 -13.14
C TRP A 66 2.71 -7.38 -12.07
N ARG A 67 2.44 -6.08 -12.20
CA ARG A 67 1.49 -5.41 -11.31
C ARG A 67 0.13 -5.35 -12.00
N ARG A 68 -0.89 -5.84 -11.31
CA ARG A 68 -2.29 -5.70 -11.70
C ARG A 68 -2.98 -4.74 -10.77
N CYS A 69 -3.67 -3.77 -11.31
CA CYS A 69 -4.65 -2.99 -10.57
C CYS A 69 -6.05 -3.27 -11.09
N VAL A 70 -6.98 -3.43 -10.16
CA VAL A 70 -8.40 -3.61 -10.42
C VAL A 70 -9.17 -2.40 -9.94
N GLN A 71 -10.22 -2.04 -10.67
CA GLN A 71 -11.18 -1.02 -10.29
C GLN A 71 -12.59 -1.55 -10.52
N TRP A 72 -13.51 -1.30 -9.61
CA TRP A 72 -14.90 -1.74 -9.71
C TRP A 72 -15.88 -0.63 -9.36
N GLN A 73 -16.99 -0.61 -10.08
CA GLN A 73 -18.08 0.33 -9.83
C GLN A 73 -18.92 -0.10 -8.63
N PRO A 74 -19.52 0.85 -7.88
CA PRO A 74 -20.51 0.51 -6.86
C PRO A 74 -21.62 -0.37 -7.43
N GLN A 75 -21.98 -1.45 -6.72
CA GLN A 75 -22.99 -2.41 -7.16
C GLN A 75 -24.23 -2.32 -6.26
N PRO A 76 -25.45 -2.24 -6.82
CA PRO A 76 -26.66 -2.31 -6.00
C PRO A 76 -26.82 -3.73 -5.43
N PHE A 77 -27.38 -3.83 -4.23
CA PHE A 77 -27.99 -5.07 -3.74
C PHE A 77 -29.49 -4.86 -3.56
N PHE A 78 -30.27 -5.91 -3.77
CA PHE A 78 -31.72 -5.85 -3.71
C PHE A 78 -32.21 -6.22 -2.31
N ASP A 79 -33.16 -5.45 -1.78
CA ASP A 79 -33.95 -5.93 -0.65
C ASP A 79 -34.82 -7.10 -1.14
N GLY A 80 -35.10 -8.08 -0.30
CA GLY A 80 -35.84 -9.29 -0.71
C GLY A 80 -37.26 -9.06 -1.25
N SER A 81 -37.69 -7.79 -1.38
CA SER A 81 -38.98 -7.36 -1.95
C SER A 81 -38.83 -6.84 -3.40
N GLY A 82 -37.62 -6.91 -3.98
CA GLY A 82 -37.34 -6.47 -5.35
C GLY A 82 -36.98 -4.98 -5.47
N GLY A 83 -36.88 -4.26 -4.36
CA GLY A 83 -36.35 -2.89 -4.30
C GLY A 83 -34.82 -2.87 -4.18
N ILE A 84 -34.20 -1.71 -4.38
CA ILE A 84 -32.77 -1.52 -4.08
C ILE A 84 -32.64 -1.36 -2.56
N GLY A 85 -31.98 -2.33 -1.91
CA GLY A 85 -31.70 -2.30 -0.48
C GLY A 85 -30.47 -1.44 -0.12
N GLY A 86 -29.62 -1.13 -1.10
CA GLY A 86 -28.46 -0.26 -0.95
C GLY A 86 -27.39 -0.50 -2.02
N PHE A 87 -26.20 0.05 -1.79
CA PHE A 87 -25.05 -0.10 -2.69
C PHE A 87 -23.82 -0.61 -1.94
N LEU A 88 -23.15 -1.61 -2.51
CA LEU A 88 -21.78 -1.95 -2.17
C LEU A 88 -20.87 -0.85 -2.73
N PRO A 89 -19.90 -0.35 -1.94
CA PRO A 89 -19.01 0.70 -2.40
C PRO A 89 -18.14 0.20 -3.57
N GLY A 90 -17.90 1.09 -4.52
CA GLY A 90 -16.86 0.92 -5.52
C GLY A 90 -15.48 1.05 -4.89
N GLY A 91 -14.44 0.72 -5.66
CA GLY A 91 -13.08 0.81 -5.17
C GLY A 91 -12.05 0.42 -6.20
N SER A 92 -10.80 0.42 -5.75
CA SER A 92 -9.65 -0.04 -6.51
C SER A 92 -8.66 -0.73 -5.60
N ASP A 93 -7.91 -1.68 -6.14
CA ASP A 93 -6.85 -2.39 -5.43
C ASP A 93 -5.77 -2.82 -6.42
N CYS A 94 -4.54 -2.94 -5.94
CA CYS A 94 -3.39 -3.28 -6.76
C CYS A 94 -2.57 -4.39 -6.11
N MET A 95 -2.08 -5.30 -6.94
CA MET A 95 -1.40 -6.51 -6.50
C MET A 95 -0.30 -6.91 -7.49
N THR A 96 0.78 -7.46 -6.95
CA THR A 96 1.81 -8.10 -7.76
C THR A 96 1.45 -9.55 -7.99
N LEU A 97 1.41 -9.95 -9.26
CA LEU A 97 1.05 -11.28 -9.73
C LEU A 97 2.23 -11.94 -10.46
N GLY A 98 2.14 -13.24 -10.67
CA GLY A 98 3.14 -14.04 -11.36
C GLY A 98 3.88 -15.00 -10.43
N GLY A 99 4.58 -15.97 -11.02
CA GLY A 99 5.26 -17.04 -10.28
C GLY A 99 4.30 -17.80 -9.36
N ALA A 100 4.46 -17.63 -8.04
CA ALA A 100 3.66 -18.28 -7.00
C ALA A 100 2.39 -17.50 -6.60
N ASN A 101 2.17 -16.30 -7.15
CA ASN A 101 1.04 -15.44 -6.82
C ASN A 101 0.06 -15.35 -8.01
N PRO A 102 -0.86 -16.32 -8.14
CA PRO A 102 -1.93 -16.23 -9.13
C PRO A 102 -2.93 -15.14 -8.76
N PRO A 103 -3.76 -14.68 -9.72
CA PRO A 103 -4.88 -13.79 -9.42
C PRO A 103 -5.77 -14.36 -8.31
N PRO A 104 -6.20 -13.55 -7.32
CA PRO A 104 -6.89 -14.04 -6.14
C PRO A 104 -8.32 -14.50 -6.40
N ASN A 105 -8.92 -14.10 -7.52
CA ASN A 105 -10.27 -14.52 -7.88
C ASN A 105 -10.34 -15.05 -9.33
N PRO A 106 -11.23 -16.02 -9.61
CA PRO A 106 -11.32 -16.64 -10.93
C PRO A 106 -12.00 -15.77 -12.00
N PHE A 107 -12.64 -14.67 -11.62
CA PHE A 107 -13.36 -13.76 -12.52
C PHE A 107 -12.49 -12.62 -13.06
N THR A 108 -11.37 -12.31 -12.40
CA THR A 108 -10.33 -11.46 -12.97
C THR A 108 -9.58 -12.20 -14.08
N PRO A 109 -8.99 -11.50 -15.07
CA PRO A 109 -8.14 -12.12 -16.07
C PRO A 109 -7.09 -13.06 -15.42
N GLN A 110 -6.94 -14.28 -15.91
CA GLN A 110 -6.05 -15.26 -15.23
C GLN A 110 -4.58 -15.12 -15.63
N GLN A 111 -4.32 -14.49 -16.77
CA GLN A 111 -3.01 -14.25 -17.34
C GLN A 111 -2.70 -12.76 -17.35
N HIS A 112 -1.45 -12.40 -17.62
CA HIS A 112 -1.07 -11.02 -17.92
C HIS A 112 -1.86 -10.48 -19.12
N ILE A 113 -2.20 -9.19 -19.08
CA ILE A 113 -2.93 -8.51 -20.17
C ILE A 113 -1.89 -7.90 -21.12
N ASP A 114 -1.73 -8.45 -22.33
CA ASP A 114 -0.64 -8.10 -23.26
C ASP A 114 -1.03 -7.18 -24.44
N GLY A 115 -2.31 -6.81 -24.58
CA GLY A 115 -2.79 -5.93 -25.66
C GLY A 115 -3.06 -6.60 -27.00
#